data_AF-A0A1F9FYQ8-F1
#
_entry.id   AF-A0A1F9FYQ8-F1
#
_cell.length_a   1.000
_cell.length_b   1.000
_cell.length_c   1.000
_cell.angle_alpha   90.00
_cell.angle_beta   90.00
_cell.angle_gamma   90.00
#
_symmetry.space_group_name_H-M   'P 1'
#
loop_
_entity.id
_entity.type
_entity.pdbx_description
1 polymer ?
#
loop_
_entity_poly.entity_id
_entity_poly.type
_entity_poly.pdbx_seq_one_letter_code
_entity_poly.pdbx_strand_id
1 'polypeptide(L)'
;MSETMAPSKLQDGTLIRHKVTGYEGRIEGVTEIKTCFTAGGALLEKSNSKQTFQYRVAVKGETMRRIAPAEDFEILETASQVVCARCQFSFRTKPGLGEKPAGRCECGGWICPSCLDCRDAGEQSRCLKQRKRLARKLALQKKVGVG
;
A
#
# COMPACT_ATOMS: atom_id res chain seq x y z
N MET A 1 -20.98 16.83 -15.27
CA MET A 1 -19.62 17.18 -14.81
C MET A 1 -19.03 15.94 -14.16
N SER A 2 -18.17 15.21 -14.87
CA SER A 2 -17.58 13.96 -14.37
C SER A 2 -16.37 14.31 -13.52
N GLU A 3 -16.59 14.44 -12.22
CA GLU A 3 -15.55 14.55 -11.22
C GLU A 3 -14.70 13.28 -11.32
N THR A 4 -13.62 13.34 -12.09
CA THR A 4 -12.66 12.25 -12.20
C THR A 4 -11.88 12.31 -10.88
N MET A 5 -12.47 11.76 -9.82
CA MET A 5 -11.74 11.44 -8.60
C MET A 5 -10.54 10.62 -9.06
N ALA A 6 -9.36 11.24 -9.06
CA ALA A 6 -8.13 10.53 -9.35
C ALA A 6 -8.15 9.27 -8.48
N PRO A 7 -8.09 8.06 -9.07
CA PRO A 7 -8.24 6.84 -8.30
C PRO A 7 -7.20 6.88 -7.19
N SER A 8 -7.67 6.87 -5.95
CA SER A 8 -6.86 6.92 -4.74
C SER A 8 -5.72 5.93 -4.93
N LYS A 9 -4.48 6.44 -5.06
CA LYS A 9 -3.34 5.59 -5.40
C LYS A 9 -3.28 4.42 -4.42
N LEU A 10 -3.47 3.20 -4.94
CA LEU A 10 -3.47 2.00 -4.11
C LEU A 10 -2.08 1.87 -3.51
N GLN A 11 -2.03 1.64 -2.20
CA GLN A 11 -0.76 1.50 -1.50
C GLN A 11 -0.23 0.09 -1.69
N ASP A 12 1.09 -0.06 -1.66
CA ASP A 12 1.71 -1.37 -1.63
C ASP A 12 1.16 -2.19 -0.45
N GLY A 13 1.14 -3.51 -0.59
CA GLY A 13 0.55 -4.42 0.37
C GLY A 13 -0.98 -4.46 0.39
N THR A 14 -1.69 -3.54 -0.28
CA THR A 14 -3.17 -3.56 -0.35
C THR A 14 -3.66 -4.88 -0.96
N LEU A 15 -4.54 -5.58 -0.25
CA LEU A 15 -5.20 -6.79 -0.75
C LEU A 15 -6.32 -6.43 -1.74
N ILE A 16 -6.25 -7.02 -2.94
CA ILE A 16 -7.20 -6.78 -4.02
C ILE A 16 -7.68 -8.09 -4.67
N ARG A 17 -8.78 -8.00 -5.41
CA ARG A 17 -9.26 -9.01 -6.36
C ARG A 17 -9.44 -8.38 -7.73
N HIS A 18 -8.99 -9.05 -8.78
CA HIS A 18 -9.25 -8.60 -10.15
C HIS A 18 -10.69 -8.94 -10.56
N LYS A 19 -11.45 -7.95 -11.03
CA LYS A 19 -12.90 -8.06 -11.29
C LYS A 19 -13.25 -9.09 -12.38
N VAL A 20 -12.42 -9.20 -13.41
CA VAL A 20 -12.67 -10.10 -14.56
C VAL A 20 -12.07 -11.49 -14.36
N THR A 21 -10.76 -11.58 -14.17
CA THR A 21 -10.03 -12.85 -14.06
C THR A 21 -10.13 -13.50 -12.67
N GLY A 22 -10.62 -12.77 -11.65
CA GLY A 22 -10.90 -13.31 -10.32
C GLY A 22 -9.69 -13.56 -9.43
N TYR A 23 -8.46 -13.31 -9.88
CA TYR A 23 -7.28 -13.57 -9.05
C TYR A 23 -7.22 -12.61 -7.85
N GLU A 24 -6.65 -13.10 -6.74
CA GLU A 24 -6.39 -12.32 -5.54
C GLU A 24 -4.91 -12.13 -5.30
N GLY A 25 -4.52 -10.94 -4.89
CA GLY A 25 -3.12 -10.63 -4.66
C GLY A 25 -2.90 -9.33 -3.91
N ARG A 26 -1.64 -9.01 -3.69
CA ARG A 26 -1.22 -7.75 -3.05
C ARG A 26 -0.50 -6.86 -4.04
N ILE A 27 -0.76 -5.57 -3.95
CA ILE A 27 -0.01 -4.55 -4.71
C ILE A 27 1.47 -4.61 -4.28
N GLU A 28 2.37 -4.76 -5.24
CA GLU A 28 3.83 -4.76 -5.05
C GLU A 28 4.48 -3.47 -5.57
N GLY A 29 3.68 -2.60 -6.20
CA GLY A 29 4.12 -1.33 -6.77
C GLY A 29 3.41 -1.01 -8.08
N VAL A 30 4.03 -0.14 -8.87
CA VAL A 30 3.54 0.29 -10.19
C VAL A 30 4.60 0.06 -11.26
N THR A 31 4.18 0.01 -12.52
CA THR A 31 5.03 0.01 -13.71
C THR A 31 4.52 1.03 -14.72
N GLU A 32 5.46 1.68 -15.41
CA GLU A 32 5.20 2.65 -16.49
C GLU A 32 5.54 2.07 -17.87
N ILE A 33 5.87 0.77 -17.92
CA ILE A 33 6.23 0.07 -19.16
C ILE A 33 4.95 -0.16 -19.97
N LYS A 34 4.65 0.78 -20.88
CA LYS A 34 3.43 0.81 -21.69
C LYS A 34 3.17 -0.47 -22.49
N THR A 35 4.23 -1.17 -22.91
CA THR A 35 4.11 -2.44 -23.65
C THR A 35 3.58 -3.59 -22.80
N CYS A 36 3.54 -3.43 -21.47
CA CYS A 36 2.99 -4.43 -20.54
C CYS A 36 1.59 -4.07 -20.04
N PHE A 37 0.99 -2.98 -20.53
CA PHE A 37 -0.29 -2.51 -20.01
C PHE A 37 -1.42 -3.45 -20.43
N THR A 38 -2.33 -3.73 -19.51
CA THR A 38 -3.49 -4.57 -19.74
C THR A 38 -4.80 -3.80 -19.49
N ALA A 39 -5.91 -4.32 -19.98
CA ALA A 39 -7.25 -3.90 -19.59
C ALA A 39 -8.18 -5.12 -19.59
N GLY A 40 -9.00 -5.26 -18.54
CA GLY A 40 -9.88 -6.42 -18.39
C GLY A 40 -9.13 -7.75 -18.32
N GLY A 41 -7.85 -7.73 -17.93
CA GLY A 41 -6.98 -8.91 -17.90
C GLY A 41 -6.32 -9.31 -19.23
N ALA A 42 -6.48 -8.53 -20.31
CA ALA A 42 -5.82 -8.75 -21.59
C ALA A 42 -4.79 -7.67 -21.91
N LEU A 43 -3.70 -8.03 -22.60
CA LEU A 43 -2.68 -7.08 -23.07
C LEU A 43 -3.30 -6.06 -24.03
N LEU A 44 -2.99 -4.78 -23.85
CA LEU A 44 -3.43 -3.73 -24.76
C LEU A 44 -2.60 -3.76 -26.05
N GLU A 45 -3.24 -4.01 -27.19
CA GLU A 45 -2.59 -3.93 -28.51
C GLU A 45 -2.09 -2.52 -28.84
N LYS A 46 -2.76 -1.49 -28.33
CA LYS A 46 -2.34 -0.09 -28.42
C LYS A 46 -2.42 0.54 -27.05
N SER A 47 -1.29 1.06 -26.57
CA SER A 47 -1.26 1.80 -25.30
C SER A 47 -2.17 3.02 -25.40
N ASN A 48 -3.23 3.07 -24.60
CA ASN A 48 -4.10 4.24 -24.55
C ASN A 48 -3.32 5.40 -23.91
N SER A 49 -3.32 6.59 -24.53
CA SER A 49 -2.50 7.74 -24.10
C SER A 49 -2.87 8.29 -22.72
N LYS A 50 -3.99 7.83 -22.15
CA LYS A 50 -4.53 8.33 -20.87
C LYS A 50 -3.93 7.67 -19.63
N GLN A 51 -3.40 6.45 -19.71
CA GLN A 51 -2.77 5.80 -18.55
C GLN A 51 -1.26 6.00 -18.58
N THR A 52 -0.71 6.46 -17.45
CA THR A 52 0.74 6.68 -17.27
C THR A 52 1.40 5.53 -16.52
N PHE A 53 0.65 4.76 -15.73
CA PHE A 53 1.15 3.61 -14.98
C PHE A 53 0.05 2.55 -14.77
N GLN A 54 0.47 1.33 -14.44
CA GLN A 54 -0.40 0.25 -13.97
C GLN A 54 0.22 -0.44 -12.75
N TYR A 55 -0.59 -1.16 -11.98
CA TYR A 55 -0.12 -1.80 -10.74
C TYR A 55 0.47 -3.17 -11.04
N ARG A 56 1.52 -3.51 -10.29
CA ARG A 56 2.10 -4.85 -10.23
C ARG A 56 1.49 -5.58 -9.04
N VAL A 57 0.95 -6.77 -9.27
CA VAL A 57 0.28 -7.58 -8.26
C VAL A 57 1.04 -8.88 -8.06
N ALA A 58 1.41 -9.15 -6.81
CA ALA A 58 1.91 -10.44 -6.39
C ALA A 58 0.73 -11.34 -6.02
N VAL A 59 0.58 -12.45 -6.75
CA VAL A 59 -0.44 -13.47 -6.53
C VAL A 59 0.22 -14.67 -5.83
N LYS A 60 -0.39 -15.17 -4.76
CA LYS A 60 0.17 -16.30 -4.01
C LYS A 60 0.22 -17.55 -4.90
N GLY A 61 1.41 -18.13 -5.03
CA GLY A 61 1.63 -19.32 -5.86
C GLY A 61 2.03 -19.03 -7.31
N GLU A 62 1.99 -17.76 -7.75
CA GLU A 62 2.53 -17.36 -9.05
C GLU A 62 3.96 -16.81 -8.92
N THR A 63 4.84 -17.18 -9.85
CA THR A 63 6.21 -16.64 -9.94
C THR A 63 6.23 -15.28 -10.62
N MET A 64 5.33 -15.09 -11.58
CA MET A 64 5.18 -13.87 -12.37
C MET A 64 4.19 -12.91 -11.71
N ARG A 65 4.44 -11.61 -11.88
CA ARG A 65 3.54 -10.57 -11.38
C ARG A 65 2.45 -10.34 -12.41
N ARG A 66 1.22 -10.19 -11.96
CA ARG A 66 0.15 -9.68 -12.81
C ARG A 66 0.27 -8.16 -12.90
N ILE A 67 -0.12 -7.62 -14.05
CA ILE A 67 -0.19 -6.18 -14.27
C ILE A 67 -1.63 -5.88 -14.59
N ALA A 68 -2.19 -4.84 -13.97
CA ALA A 68 -3.51 -4.32 -14.31
C ALA A 68 -3.69 -2.89 -13.78
N PRO A 69 -4.59 -2.12 -14.39
CA PRO A 69 -4.90 -0.77 -13.95
C PRO A 69 -5.81 -0.78 -12.71
N ALA A 70 -5.93 0.36 -12.01
CA ALA A 70 -6.73 0.45 -10.77
C ALA A 70 -8.19 0.04 -10.98
N GLU A 71 -8.75 0.38 -12.13
CA GLU A 71 -10.16 0.19 -12.44
C GLU A 71 -10.55 -1.29 -12.49
N ASP A 72 -9.60 -2.18 -12.76
CA ASP A 72 -9.80 -3.62 -12.83
C ASP A 72 -9.83 -4.29 -11.45
N PHE A 73 -9.55 -3.55 -10.37
CA PHE A 73 -9.48 -4.10 -9.02
C PHE A 73 -10.68 -3.74 -8.15
N GLU A 74 -11.05 -4.71 -7.33
CA GLU A 74 -11.85 -4.55 -6.12
C GLU A 74 -10.92 -4.65 -4.90
N ILE A 75 -11.04 -3.71 -3.95
CA ILE A 75 -10.24 -3.74 -2.71
C ILE A 75 -10.93 -4.67 -1.71
N LEU A 76 -10.26 -5.77 -1.35
CA LEU A 76 -10.76 -6.71 -0.35
C LEU A 76 -10.29 -6.38 1.07
N GLU A 77 -9.39 -5.41 1.22
CA GLU A 77 -8.77 -5.09 2.50
C GLU A 77 -9.75 -4.37 3.45
N THR A 78 -10.23 -5.11 4.46
CA THR A 78 -11.10 -4.57 5.52
C THR A 78 -10.33 -4.26 6.80
N ALA A 79 -10.88 -3.35 7.62
CA ALA A 79 -10.28 -3.00 8.91
C ALA A 79 -10.20 -4.23 9.82
N SER A 80 -9.00 -4.55 10.28
CA SER A 80 -8.67 -5.74 11.07
C SER A 80 -7.79 -5.39 12.27
N GLN A 81 -7.77 -6.24 13.29
CA GLN A 81 -6.89 -6.07 14.43
C GLN A 81 -5.51 -6.64 14.10
N VAL A 82 -4.45 -5.88 14.34
CA VAL A 82 -3.06 -6.34 14.18
C VAL A 82 -2.23 -5.98 15.40
N VAL A 83 -1.19 -6.78 15.66
CA VAL A 83 -0.23 -6.54 16.74
C VAL A 83 1.07 -6.03 16.13
N CYS A 84 1.55 -4.88 16.61
CA CYS A 84 2.83 -4.36 16.17
C CYS A 84 3.97 -5.30 16.61
N ALA A 85 4.72 -5.85 15.66
CA ALA A 85 5.85 -6.74 15.95
C ALA A 85 6.92 -6.10 16.87
N ARG A 86 7.05 -4.77 16.86
CA ARG A 86 8.06 -4.05 17.66
C ARG A 86 7.63 -3.73 19.08
N CYS A 87 6.47 -3.11 19.27
CA CYS A 87 6.05 -2.64 20.59
C CYS A 87 4.87 -3.43 21.17
N GLN A 88 4.45 -4.51 20.49
CA GLN A 88 3.34 -5.38 20.88
C GLN A 88 2.00 -4.65 21.06
N PHE A 89 1.92 -3.39 20.64
CA PHE A 89 0.68 -2.61 20.69
C PHE A 89 -0.30 -3.15 19.67
N SER A 90 -1.49 -3.53 20.16
CA SER A 90 -2.60 -3.97 19.34
C SER A 90 -3.38 -2.77 18.81
N PHE A 91 -3.64 -2.70 17.51
CA PHE A 91 -4.41 -1.61 16.90
C PHE A 91 -5.29 -2.11 15.75
N ARG A 92 -6.38 -1.36 15.50
CA ARG A 92 -7.25 -1.59 14.36
C ARG A 92 -6.71 -0.87 13.14
N THR A 93 -6.54 -1.60 12.04
CA THR A 93 -6.04 -1.07 10.76
C THR A 93 -7.07 -0.16 10.10
N LYS A 94 -6.58 0.76 9.27
CA LYS A 94 -7.38 1.68 8.46
C LYS A 94 -6.99 1.50 6.98
N PRO A 95 -7.56 0.50 6.29
CA PRO A 95 -7.35 0.31 4.85
C PRO A 95 -7.70 1.57 4.05
N GLY A 96 -7.02 1.77 2.93
CA GLY A 96 -7.16 2.98 2.11
C GLY A 96 -6.51 4.22 2.70
N LEU A 97 -6.09 4.20 3.97
CA LEU A 97 -5.35 5.30 4.58
C LEU A 97 -3.86 5.12 4.30
N GLY A 98 -3.33 5.87 3.33
CA GLY A 98 -1.90 5.90 3.05
C GLY A 98 -1.12 6.77 4.05
N GLU A 99 0.07 6.30 4.40
CA GLU A 99 1.10 7.02 5.15
C GLU A 99 0.64 7.68 6.44
N LYS A 100 -0.35 7.14 7.15
CA LYS A 100 -0.83 7.69 8.44
C LYS A 100 -0.88 6.59 9.50
N PRO A 101 -0.93 6.94 10.80
CA PRO A 101 -1.12 5.96 11.87
C PRO A 101 -2.29 5.02 11.58
N ALA A 102 -2.10 3.72 11.82
CA ALA A 102 -2.99 2.61 11.46
C ALA A 102 -3.20 2.38 9.95
N GLY A 103 -2.62 3.21 9.09
CA GLY A 103 -2.65 3.08 7.63
C GLY A 103 -1.46 2.29 7.06
N ARG A 104 -1.45 2.10 5.73
CA ARG A 104 -0.35 1.46 4.99
C ARG A 104 0.82 2.42 4.82
N CYS A 105 2.04 1.94 5.00
CA CYS A 105 3.26 2.65 4.64
C CYS A 105 3.60 2.43 3.16
N GLU A 106 4.53 3.22 2.62
CA GLU A 106 5.08 3.03 1.27
C GLU A 106 5.72 1.65 1.06
N CYS A 107 6.26 1.02 2.11
CA CYS A 107 6.76 -0.36 2.05
C CYS A 107 5.65 -1.43 2.13
N GLY A 108 4.40 -1.01 2.17
CA GLY A 108 3.23 -1.86 2.31
C GLY A 108 2.92 -2.34 3.72
N GLY A 109 3.75 -2.11 4.74
CA GLY A 109 3.45 -2.52 6.11
C GLY A 109 2.50 -1.57 6.85
N TRP A 110 1.84 -2.06 7.92
CA TRP A 110 0.94 -1.23 8.73
C TRP A 110 1.71 -0.31 9.68
N ILE A 111 1.38 0.99 9.67
CA ILE A 111 2.03 1.98 10.54
C ILE A 111 1.45 1.88 11.95
N CYS A 112 2.25 1.38 12.89
CA CYS A 112 1.86 1.33 14.29
C CYS A 112 1.58 2.75 14.84
N PRO A 113 0.40 3.02 15.40
CA PRO A 113 0.09 4.34 15.95
C PRO A 113 0.91 4.68 17.20
N SER A 114 1.39 3.67 17.94
CA SER A 114 2.17 3.86 19.16
C SER A 114 3.64 4.18 18.86
N CYS A 115 4.34 3.29 18.14
CA CYS A 115 5.78 3.43 17.90
C CYS A 115 6.15 3.95 16.51
N LEU A 116 5.16 4.17 15.63
CA LEU A 116 5.32 4.62 14.25
C LEU A 116 6.19 3.70 13.38
N ASP A 117 6.44 2.47 13.83
CA ASP A 117 7.12 1.47 13.01
C ASP A 117 6.13 0.89 11.99
N CYS A 118 6.63 0.58 10.80
CA CYS A 118 5.86 0.04 9.68
C CYS A 118 6.38 -1.31 9.22
N ARG A 119 7.32 -1.91 9.96
CA ARG A 119 7.90 -3.20 9.64
C ARG A 119 6.96 -4.30 10.10
N ASP A 120 6.67 -5.21 9.18
CA ASP A 120 6.17 -6.53 9.52
C ASP A 120 7.33 -7.37 10.10
N ALA A 121 7.10 -8.64 10.43
CA ALA A 121 8.01 -9.50 11.20
C ALA A 121 9.40 -9.80 10.57
N GLY A 122 9.90 -8.98 9.62
CA GLY A 122 11.22 -9.09 9.01
C GLY A 122 12.19 -7.95 9.35
N GLU A 123 13.48 -8.17 9.09
CA GLU A 123 14.59 -7.23 9.31
C GLU A 123 14.70 -6.14 8.23
N GLN A 124 13.58 -5.51 7.86
CA GLN A 124 13.64 -4.37 6.96
C GLN A 124 14.10 -3.12 7.71
N SER A 125 14.76 -2.21 7.00
CA SER A 125 15.08 -0.89 7.55
C SER A 125 13.81 -0.03 7.60
N ARG A 126 13.64 0.84 8.61
CA ARG A 126 12.44 1.70 8.68
C ARG A 126 12.35 2.63 7.47
N CYS A 127 11.15 2.83 6.94
CA CYS A 127 10.89 3.86 5.92
C CYS A 127 11.30 5.25 6.42
N LEU A 128 11.89 6.06 5.54
CA LEU A 128 12.46 7.38 5.87
C LEU A 128 11.42 8.30 6.51
N LYS A 129 10.17 8.29 6.01
CA LYS A 129 9.08 9.09 6.56
C LYS A 129 8.77 8.69 8.00
N GLN A 130 8.74 7.39 8.31
CA GLN A 130 8.50 6.91 9.66
C GLN A 130 9.67 7.21 10.60
N ARG A 131 10.92 7.12 10.12
CA ARG A 131 12.10 7.56 10.89
C ARG A 131 11.99 9.03 11.29
N LYS A 132 11.65 9.91 10.33
CA LYS A 132 11.48 11.35 10.58
C LYS A 132 10.37 11.62 11.59
N ARG A 133 9.23 10.93 11.50
CA ARG A 133 8.12 11.09 12.45
C ARG A 133 8.49 10.63 13.85
N LEU A 134 9.18 9.50 13.98
CA LEU A 134 9.66 9.03 15.28
C LEU A 134 10.65 10.02 15.91
N ALA A 135 11.59 10.54 15.13
CA ALA A 135 12.54 11.55 15.62
C ALA A 135 11.81 12.81 16.14
N ARG A 136 10.80 13.29 15.43
CA ARG A 136 9.96 14.42 15.87
C ARG A 136 9.21 14.11 17.17
N LYS A 137 8.60 12.92 17.29
CA LYS A 137 7.92 12.48 18.51
C LYS A 137 8.85 12.48 19.71
N LEU A 138 10.06 11.93 19.56
CA LEU A 138 11.07 11.91 20.62
C LEU A 138 11.56 13.32 21.00
N ALA A 139 11.75 14.19 20.01
CA ALA A 139 12.12 15.59 20.26
C ALA A 139 11.05 16.36 21.04
N LEU A 140 9.77 16.11 20.76
CA LEU A 140 8.66 16.70 21.52
C LEU A 140 8.59 16.17 22.95
N GLN A 141 8.77 14.85 23.16
CA GLN A 141 8.77 14.25 24.50
C GLN A 141 9.91 14.80 25.38
N LYS A 142 11.10 15.03 24.80
CA LYS A 142 12.21 15.69 25.52
C LYS A 142 11.88 17.12 25.95
N LYS A 143 11.06 17.86 25.20
CA LYS A 143 10.64 19.21 25.57
C LYS A 143 9.58 19.23 26.67
N VAL A 144 8.79 18.16 26.80
CA VAL A 144 7.72 18.05 27.81
C VAL A 144 8.25 17.44 29.12
N GLY A 145 9.27 16.59 29.07
CA GLY A 145 9.95 16.05 30.26
C GLY A 145 11.03 16.95 30.85
N VAL A 146 11.22 18.15 30.29
CA VAL A 146 12.05 19.23 30.85
C VAL A 146 11.09 20.37 31.17
N GLY A 147 10.30 20.17 32.22
CA GLY A 147 9.32 21.10 32.77
C GLY A 147 9.07 20.74 34.22
#